data_AF-A0AA43CCD8-F1
#
_entry.id   AF-A0AA43CCD8-F1
#
_cell.length_a   1.000
_cell.length_b   1.000
_cell.length_c   1.000
_cell.angle_alpha   90.00
_cell.angle_beta   90.00
_cell.angle_gamma   90.00
#
_symmetry.space_group_name_H-M   'P 1'
#
loop_
_entity.id
_entity.type
_entity.pdbx_description
1 polymer ?
#
loop_
_entity_poly.entity_id
_entity_poly.type
_entity_poly.pdbx_seq_one_letter_code
_entity_poly.pdbx_strand_id
1 'polypeptide(L)'
;MRAVFPSVLVISLLACTEPLPEPPELTETLQAYEEGPTVDVPIQDVADLVADWLDRTGLADELRSSGIIIEQVSTAIGLGNRDLGDLEPTENVREGVEILDGRFLVDLFVEVTHVCEGHDPEVMAPDPEANGTLNVNLRLTESGFDGAFWGEFDTCRFRNDDVDLGFDFNEVIADGPAGFLFLDPLGFDTERDYLFAFEGLVIVNAVLVLDGPFDFLVQQDVGTFVRVEDETGGQVFLFQPIDNPNAIELRTLSETWECDLSLQRCLSSDGTEVIW
;
A
#
# COMPACT_ATOMS: atom_id res chain seq x y z
N MET A 1 -16.59 35.67 54.11
CA MET A 1 -16.75 34.27 53.67
C MET A 1 -15.97 34.10 52.39
N ARG A 2 -14.96 33.21 52.39
CA ARG A 2 -14.20 32.83 51.19
C ARG A 2 -15.01 31.77 50.45
N ALA A 3 -15.35 32.00 49.18
CA ALA A 3 -15.84 30.94 48.32
C ALA A 3 -14.64 30.11 47.86
N VAL A 4 -14.65 28.84 48.26
CA VAL A 4 -13.75 27.78 47.79
C VAL A 4 -14.33 27.25 46.48
N PHE A 5 -13.47 27.08 45.48
CA PHE A 5 -13.76 26.47 44.18
C PHE A 5 -14.51 25.13 44.30
N PRO A 6 -15.19 24.72 43.22
CA PRO A 6 -14.86 23.42 42.68
C PRO A 6 -14.46 23.53 41.20
N SER A 7 -13.15 23.57 40.97
CA SER A 7 -12.50 23.17 39.73
C SER A 7 -12.49 21.65 39.66
N VAL A 8 -13.63 21.02 39.41
CA VAL A 8 -13.71 19.57 39.15
C VAL A 8 -14.94 19.33 38.28
N LEU A 9 -14.80 19.31 36.95
CA LEU A 9 -15.62 18.48 36.04
C LEU A 9 -15.20 18.64 34.55
N VAL A 10 -14.00 18.20 34.16
CA VAL A 10 -13.66 17.95 32.74
C VAL A 10 -12.73 16.73 32.59
N ILE A 11 -12.88 15.69 33.44
CA ILE A 11 -12.02 14.48 33.36
C ILE A 11 -12.85 13.20 33.43
N SER A 12 -14.05 13.21 32.85
CA SER A 12 -14.93 12.02 32.82
C SER A 12 -15.56 11.74 31.46
N LEU A 13 -15.06 12.37 30.39
CA LEU A 13 -15.42 12.04 29.00
C LEU A 13 -14.33 11.24 28.25
N LEU A 14 -13.17 11.00 28.86
CA LEU A 14 -12.05 10.26 28.24
C LEU A 14 -12.05 8.75 28.54
N ALA A 15 -13.12 8.20 29.11
CA ALA A 15 -13.12 6.84 29.67
C ALA A 15 -13.73 5.74 28.77
N CYS A 16 -14.18 6.06 27.56
CA CYS A 16 -14.70 5.08 26.59
C CYS A 16 -14.37 5.44 25.13
N THR A 17 -13.27 6.16 24.87
CA THR A 17 -12.73 6.21 23.52
C THR A 17 -12.00 4.90 23.28
N GLU A 18 -12.46 4.10 22.32
CA GLU A 18 -11.69 2.97 21.82
C GLU A 18 -10.27 3.44 21.50
N PRO A 19 -9.23 2.63 21.79
CA PRO A 19 -7.88 2.99 21.38
C PRO A 19 -7.90 3.25 19.88
N LEU A 20 -7.22 4.32 19.49
CA LEU A 20 -7.06 4.65 18.08
C LEU A 20 -6.32 3.50 17.40
N PRO A 21 -6.68 3.14 16.16
CA PRO A 21 -5.91 2.15 15.41
C PRO A 21 -4.46 2.64 15.31
N GLU A 22 -3.50 1.76 15.57
CA GLU A 22 -2.09 2.07 15.38
C GLU A 22 -1.73 1.82 13.92
N PRO A 23 -0.88 2.68 13.31
CA PRO A 23 -0.36 2.41 11.98
C PRO A 23 0.44 1.10 11.97
N PRO A 24 0.47 0.37 10.85
CA PRO A 24 1.36 -0.77 10.68
C PRO A 24 2.81 -0.29 10.81
N GLU A 25 3.63 -1.08 11.49
CA GLU A 25 5.06 -0.83 11.63
C GLU A 25 5.77 -1.10 10.29
N LEU A 26 5.88 -0.08 9.46
CA LEU A 26 6.56 -0.15 8.16
C LEU A 26 8.08 0.04 8.27
N THR A 27 8.60 0.28 9.47
CA THR A 27 10.03 0.54 9.72
C THR A 27 10.91 -0.64 9.31
N GLU A 28 10.50 -1.87 9.63
CA GLU A 28 11.25 -3.08 9.26
C GLU A 28 11.25 -3.29 7.75
N THR A 29 10.10 -3.07 7.10
CA THR A 29 9.97 -3.14 5.64
C THR A 29 10.85 -2.10 4.96
N LEU A 30 10.81 -0.84 5.40
CA LEU A 30 11.67 0.21 4.85
C LEU A 30 13.15 -0.11 5.03
N GLN A 31 13.54 -0.59 6.22
CA GLN A 31 14.92 -0.99 6.50
C GLN A 31 15.37 -2.12 5.58
N ALA A 32 14.50 -3.09 5.25
CA ALA A 32 14.83 -4.15 4.32
C ALA A 32 15.23 -3.63 2.93
N TYR A 33 14.53 -2.62 2.41
CA TYR A 33 14.91 -1.96 1.14
C TYR A 33 16.24 -1.21 1.22
N GLU A 34 16.59 -0.67 2.38
CA GLU A 34 17.87 0.01 2.60
C GLU A 34 19.06 -0.97 2.72
N GLU A 35 18.84 -2.11 3.39
CA GLU A 35 19.87 -3.14 3.60
C GLU A 35 20.09 -4.01 2.36
N GLY A 36 19.05 -4.24 1.57
CA GLY A 36 19.10 -5.02 0.34
C GLY A 36 19.02 -6.53 0.56
N PRO A 37 19.36 -7.34 -0.46
CA PRO A 37 19.14 -8.78 -0.47
C PRO A 37 19.99 -9.51 0.56
N THR A 38 19.43 -10.56 1.17
CA THR A 38 20.10 -11.35 2.22
C THR A 38 20.40 -12.79 1.82
N VAL A 39 19.87 -13.25 0.69
CA VAL A 39 20.08 -14.61 0.19
C VAL A 39 20.47 -14.64 -1.28
N ASP A 40 21.14 -15.72 -1.66
CA ASP A 40 21.43 -16.05 -3.05
C ASP A 40 20.37 -16.98 -3.62
N VAL A 41 20.00 -16.72 -4.88
CA VAL A 41 19.08 -17.58 -5.64
C VAL A 41 19.94 -18.49 -6.50
N PRO A 42 19.78 -19.82 -6.38
CA PRO A 42 20.44 -20.73 -7.30
C PRO A 42 20.01 -20.45 -8.74
N ILE A 43 20.95 -20.52 -9.68
CA ILE A 43 20.70 -20.20 -11.09
C ILE A 43 19.47 -20.90 -11.68
N GLN A 44 19.20 -22.15 -11.28
CA GLN A 44 18.07 -22.90 -11.79
C GLN A 44 16.71 -22.35 -11.34
N ASP A 45 16.68 -21.56 -10.27
CA ASP A 45 15.47 -21.00 -9.67
C ASP A 45 15.23 -19.54 -10.14
N VAL A 46 16.21 -18.92 -10.83
CA VAL A 46 16.10 -17.53 -11.33
C VAL A 46 14.95 -17.36 -12.31
N ALA A 47 14.81 -18.29 -13.27
CA ALA A 47 13.73 -18.23 -14.26
C ALA A 47 12.35 -18.37 -13.61
N ASP A 48 12.22 -19.30 -12.66
CA ASP A 48 10.96 -19.53 -11.95
C ASP A 48 10.60 -18.32 -11.07
N LEU A 49 11.58 -17.71 -10.41
CA LEU A 49 11.38 -16.50 -9.62
C LEU A 49 10.96 -15.30 -10.47
N VAL A 50 11.57 -15.12 -11.65
CA VAL A 50 11.19 -14.03 -12.57
C VAL A 50 9.82 -14.30 -13.19
N ALA A 51 9.47 -15.56 -13.48
CA ALA A 51 8.16 -15.93 -13.96
C ALA A 51 7.06 -15.74 -12.89
N ASP A 52 7.29 -16.20 -11.66
CA ASP A 52 6.40 -15.95 -10.51
C ASP A 52 6.27 -14.44 -10.25
N TRP A 53 7.35 -13.70 -10.42
CA TRP A 53 7.33 -12.24 -10.35
C TRP A 53 6.48 -11.62 -11.45
N LEU A 54 6.57 -12.05 -12.72
CA LEU A 54 5.71 -11.50 -13.79
C LEU A 54 4.23 -11.60 -13.45
N ASP A 55 3.83 -12.68 -12.80
CA ASP A 55 2.46 -12.84 -12.29
C ASP A 55 2.16 -11.86 -11.13
N ARG A 56 3.14 -11.58 -10.26
CA ARG A 56 3.04 -10.66 -9.10
C ARG A 56 3.31 -9.18 -9.41
N THR A 57 3.94 -8.83 -10.52
CA THR A 57 4.26 -7.44 -10.88
C THR A 57 3.43 -6.90 -12.00
N GLY A 58 2.76 -7.76 -12.75
CA GLY A 58 1.44 -7.36 -13.25
C GLY A 58 0.63 -6.70 -12.13
N LEU A 59 0.62 -7.27 -10.91
CA LEU A 59 -0.03 -6.64 -9.75
C LEU A 59 0.69 -5.38 -9.24
N ALA A 60 2.02 -5.38 -9.06
CA ALA A 60 2.76 -4.20 -8.56
C ALA A 60 2.71 -2.98 -9.51
N ASP A 61 2.97 -3.20 -10.80
CA ASP A 61 2.85 -2.16 -11.83
C ASP A 61 1.42 -1.69 -11.95
N GLU A 62 0.43 -2.53 -11.69
CA GLU A 62 -0.97 -2.13 -11.69
C GLU A 62 -1.37 -1.34 -10.46
N LEU A 63 -0.93 -1.74 -9.27
CA LEU A 63 -1.10 -0.93 -8.07
C LEU A 63 -0.44 0.46 -8.22
N ARG A 64 0.61 0.55 -9.05
CA ARG A 64 1.25 1.81 -9.44
C ARG A 64 0.50 2.55 -10.57
N SER A 65 0.12 1.88 -11.65
CA SER A 65 -0.44 2.45 -12.88
C SER A 65 -1.91 2.84 -12.73
N SER A 66 -2.67 2.01 -12.02
CA SER A 66 -4.08 2.23 -11.76
C SER A 66 -4.29 3.48 -10.93
N GLY A 67 -3.28 3.85 -10.12
CA GLY A 67 -3.44 4.85 -9.10
C GLY A 67 -4.63 4.54 -8.19
N ILE A 68 -5.28 3.36 -8.25
CA ILE A 68 -6.62 3.18 -7.69
C ILE A 68 -6.57 3.32 -6.17
N ILE A 69 -5.58 2.72 -5.52
CA ILE A 69 -5.47 2.88 -4.07
C ILE A 69 -5.07 4.31 -3.74
N ILE A 70 -4.14 4.92 -4.49
CA ILE A 70 -3.70 6.29 -4.23
C ILE A 70 -4.78 7.33 -4.59
N GLU A 71 -5.64 7.10 -5.59
CA GLU A 71 -6.70 7.98 -6.09
C GLU A 71 -7.94 7.81 -5.22
N GLN A 72 -8.27 6.59 -4.79
CA GLN A 72 -9.34 6.39 -3.81
C GLN A 72 -8.93 6.88 -2.43
N VAL A 73 -7.67 6.71 -2.05
CA VAL A 73 -7.12 7.30 -0.82
C VAL A 73 -6.98 8.82 -0.96
N SER A 74 -6.55 9.35 -2.12
CA SER A 74 -6.50 10.79 -2.37
C SER A 74 -7.89 11.39 -2.45
N THR A 75 -8.89 10.64 -2.89
CA THR A 75 -10.31 11.02 -2.86
C THR A 75 -10.80 11.04 -1.42
N ALA A 76 -10.52 10.00 -0.63
CA ALA A 76 -10.81 9.93 0.81
C ALA A 76 -10.13 11.07 1.61
N ILE A 77 -8.87 11.36 1.31
CA ILE A 77 -8.08 12.46 1.90
C ILE A 77 -8.58 13.82 1.42
N GLY A 78 -8.89 13.95 0.13
CA GLY A 78 -9.40 15.16 -0.50
C GLY A 78 -10.76 15.58 0.07
N LEU A 79 -11.54 14.61 0.55
CA LEU A 79 -12.73 14.85 1.36
C LEU A 79 -12.38 15.35 2.76
N GLY A 80 -11.36 14.78 3.43
CA GLY A 80 -10.85 15.25 4.73
C GLY A 80 -10.21 16.65 4.74
N ASN A 81 -9.77 17.16 3.58
CA ASN A 81 -9.26 18.53 3.41
C ASN A 81 -10.35 19.57 3.10
N ARG A 82 -11.61 19.16 2.88
CA ARG A 82 -12.73 20.11 2.85
C ARG A 82 -12.97 20.58 4.28
N ASP A 83 -13.43 21.84 4.44
CA ASP A 83 -13.84 22.36 5.74
C ASP A 83 -14.68 21.28 6.44
N LEU A 84 -14.24 20.82 7.63
CA LEU A 84 -14.85 19.70 8.40
C LEU A 84 -16.38 19.84 8.62
N GLY A 85 -16.97 20.99 8.27
CA GLY A 85 -18.40 21.25 8.27
C GLY A 85 -19.18 20.76 7.04
N ASP A 86 -18.52 20.30 5.97
CA ASP A 86 -19.15 19.87 4.70
C ASP A 86 -19.03 18.34 4.43
N LEU A 87 -18.59 17.56 5.42
CA LEU A 87 -18.46 16.10 5.30
C LEU A 87 -19.86 15.43 5.24
N GLU A 88 -20.07 14.56 4.24
CA GLU A 88 -21.29 13.75 4.11
C GLU A 88 -21.23 12.50 5.02
N PRO A 89 -22.37 11.90 5.41
CA PRO A 89 -22.48 11.00 6.57
C PRO A 89 -21.83 9.62 6.47
N THR A 90 -21.04 9.31 5.44
CA THR A 90 -20.32 8.03 5.29
C THR A 90 -18.94 8.03 5.95
N GLU A 91 -18.49 9.18 6.47
CA GLU A 91 -17.17 9.36 7.06
C GLU A 91 -17.26 9.38 8.59
N ASN A 92 -16.63 8.41 9.24
CA ASN A 92 -16.52 8.39 10.70
C ASN A 92 -15.26 9.13 11.12
N VAL A 93 -15.32 10.47 11.20
CA VAL A 93 -14.21 11.24 11.78
C VAL A 93 -14.15 10.99 13.28
N ARG A 94 -13.07 10.37 13.75
CA ARG A 94 -12.81 10.14 15.19
C ARG A 94 -11.72 11.11 15.66
N GLU A 95 -12.11 12.14 16.41
CA GLU A 95 -11.13 13.05 17.00
C GLU A 95 -10.37 12.38 18.16
N GLY A 96 -9.07 12.16 17.95
CA GLY A 96 -8.12 11.81 18.99
C GLY A 96 -7.50 13.06 19.62
N VAL A 97 -7.17 13.01 20.91
CA VAL A 97 -6.33 14.05 21.54
C VAL A 97 -5.21 13.35 22.28
N GLU A 98 -3.97 13.54 21.81
CA GLU A 98 -2.78 13.03 22.50
C GLU A 98 -2.16 14.18 23.33
N ILE A 99 -1.79 13.90 24.58
CA ILE A 99 -1.11 14.86 25.46
C ILE A 99 0.35 14.43 25.62
N LEU A 100 1.24 15.07 24.87
CA LEU A 100 2.70 14.91 24.97
C LEU A 100 3.31 16.14 25.66
N ASP A 101 4.09 15.92 26.73
CA ASP A 101 4.85 16.95 27.46
C ASP A 101 4.07 18.21 27.86
N GLY A 102 2.78 18.06 28.19
CA GLY A 102 1.94 19.17 28.64
C GLY A 102 1.50 20.13 27.53
N ARG A 103 1.67 19.75 26.27
CA ARG A 103 1.03 20.38 25.10
C ARG A 103 -0.11 19.49 24.63
N PHE A 104 -1.18 20.12 24.15
CA PHE A 104 -2.23 19.42 23.41
C PHE A 104 -1.71 19.30 21.99
N LEU A 105 -1.39 18.07 21.56
CA LEU A 105 -1.25 17.78 20.14
C LEU A 105 -2.61 17.27 19.70
N VAL A 106 -3.28 18.02 18.83
CA VAL A 106 -4.50 17.53 18.19
C VAL A 106 -4.05 16.68 17.01
N ASP A 107 -3.93 15.39 17.25
CA ASP A 107 -3.81 14.41 16.18
C ASP A 107 -5.22 14.03 15.74
N LEU A 108 -5.61 14.48 14.55
CA LEU A 108 -6.88 14.06 13.97
C LEU A 108 -6.69 12.68 13.35
N PHE A 109 -7.55 11.74 13.72
CA PHE A 109 -7.63 10.45 13.06
C PHE A 109 -8.88 10.44 12.19
N VAL A 110 -8.69 10.13 10.91
CA VAL A 110 -9.80 10.04 9.96
C VAL A 110 -9.91 8.60 9.51
N GLU A 111 -11.08 8.01 9.75
CA GLU A 111 -11.46 6.69 9.27
C GLU A 111 -12.45 6.89 8.11
N VAL A 112 -12.05 6.46 6.92
CA VAL A 112 -12.87 6.54 5.70
C VAL A 112 -13.16 5.14 5.21
N THR A 113 -14.44 4.78 5.14
CA THR A 113 -14.88 3.56 4.46
C THR A 113 -15.25 3.91 3.04
N HIS A 114 -14.50 3.39 2.07
CA HIS A 114 -14.78 3.49 0.65
C HIS A 114 -15.38 2.20 0.13
N VAL A 115 -16.45 2.29 -0.67
CA VAL A 115 -17.02 1.13 -1.35
C VAL A 115 -16.32 0.98 -2.69
N CYS A 116 -15.74 -0.18 -2.93
CA CYS A 116 -14.98 -0.41 -4.15
C CYS A 116 -15.89 -0.36 -5.38
N GLU A 117 -15.33 0.03 -6.52
CA GLU A 117 -16.13 0.37 -7.71
C GLU A 117 -16.78 -0.86 -8.36
N GLY A 118 -16.19 -2.06 -8.17
CA GLY A 118 -16.76 -3.33 -8.60
C GLY A 118 -16.89 -3.50 -10.11
N HIS A 119 -17.33 -4.67 -10.59
CA HIS A 119 -17.20 -5.08 -12.00
C HIS A 119 -18.30 -4.57 -12.96
N ASP A 120 -19.48 -4.15 -12.47
CA ASP A 120 -20.66 -3.91 -13.32
C ASP A 120 -20.88 -2.41 -13.67
N PRO A 121 -20.64 -1.98 -14.93
CA PRO A 121 -20.91 -0.61 -15.39
C PRO A 121 -22.36 -0.15 -15.23
N GLU A 122 -23.31 -1.09 -15.17
CA GLU A 122 -24.73 -0.79 -15.10
C GLU A 122 -25.21 -0.56 -13.65
N VAL A 123 -24.40 -0.94 -12.66
CA VAL A 123 -24.67 -0.69 -11.24
C VAL A 123 -24.17 0.71 -10.87
N MET A 124 -25.04 1.71 -11.02
CA MET A 124 -24.71 3.12 -10.76
C MET A 124 -24.61 3.51 -9.27
N ALA A 125 -24.84 2.58 -8.34
CA ALA A 125 -24.77 2.84 -6.90
C ALA A 125 -23.70 1.95 -6.27
N PRO A 126 -22.78 2.49 -5.45
CA PRO A 126 -21.82 1.68 -4.71
C PRO A 126 -22.55 0.63 -3.85
N ASP A 127 -22.25 -0.65 -4.05
CA ASP A 127 -22.81 -1.77 -3.30
C ASP A 127 -21.71 -2.50 -2.53
N PRO A 128 -21.59 -2.32 -1.20
CA PRO A 128 -20.55 -2.96 -0.40
C PRO A 128 -20.67 -4.49 -0.35
N GLU A 129 -21.88 -5.05 -0.49
CA GLU A 129 -22.04 -6.52 -0.50
C GLU A 129 -21.57 -7.13 -1.82
N ALA A 130 -21.70 -6.40 -2.92
CA ALA A 130 -21.28 -6.84 -4.24
C ALA A 130 -19.79 -6.58 -4.51
N ASN A 131 -19.29 -5.43 -4.05
CA ASN A 131 -17.98 -4.91 -4.46
C ASN A 131 -16.93 -4.92 -3.36
N GLY A 132 -17.32 -5.15 -2.11
CA GLY A 132 -16.43 -5.02 -0.97
C GLY A 132 -16.15 -3.57 -0.58
N THR A 133 -15.32 -3.41 0.45
CA THR A 133 -14.96 -2.10 0.99
C THR A 133 -13.46 -1.98 1.25
N LEU A 134 -12.98 -0.74 1.26
CA LEU A 134 -11.65 -0.37 1.73
C LEU A 134 -11.83 0.58 2.91
N ASN A 135 -11.38 0.15 4.09
CA ASN A 135 -11.35 1.00 5.28
C ASN A 135 -9.97 1.63 5.39
N VAL A 136 -9.88 2.95 5.30
CA VAL A 136 -8.62 3.70 5.37
C VAL A 136 -8.59 4.52 6.64
N ASN A 137 -7.46 4.44 7.33
CA ASN A 137 -7.08 5.26 8.47
C ASN A 137 -5.92 6.16 8.05
N LEU A 138 -5.99 7.40 8.49
CA LEU A 138 -4.91 8.38 8.31
C LEU A 138 -4.81 9.26 9.55
N ARG A 139 -3.59 9.72 9.84
CA ARG A 139 -3.32 10.65 10.93
C ARG A 139 -2.96 12.01 10.36
N LEU A 140 -3.63 13.06 10.84
CA LEU A 140 -3.26 14.44 10.60
C LEU A 140 -2.71 15.03 11.89
N THR A 141 -1.54 15.64 11.77
CA THR A 141 -0.86 16.39 12.83
C THR A 141 -1.08 17.89 12.64
N GLU A 142 -0.57 18.72 13.56
CA GLU A 142 -0.55 20.18 13.38
C GLU A 142 0.20 20.63 12.10
N SER A 143 1.15 19.81 11.62
CA SER A 143 1.88 20.02 10.37
C SER A 143 1.13 19.56 9.12
N GLY A 144 -0.06 18.98 9.27
CA GLY A 144 -0.80 18.30 8.22
C GLY A 144 -0.65 16.78 8.30
N PHE A 145 -0.89 16.11 7.19
CA PHE A 145 -0.75 14.66 7.07
C PHE A 145 0.66 14.19 7.42
N ASP A 146 0.75 13.11 8.20
CA ASP A 146 2.02 12.58 8.70
C ASP A 146 2.78 11.71 7.69
N GLY A 147 2.20 11.47 6.52
CA GLY A 147 2.80 10.68 5.45
C GLY A 147 2.40 9.21 5.47
N ALA A 148 1.62 8.74 6.45
CA ALA A 148 1.23 7.35 6.56
C ALA A 148 -0.30 7.16 6.55
N PHE A 149 -0.76 6.20 5.77
CA PHE A 149 -2.14 5.73 5.84
C PHE A 149 -2.18 4.21 5.81
N TRP A 150 -3.19 3.62 6.43
CA TRP A 150 -3.29 2.18 6.55
C TRP A 150 -4.74 1.76 6.67
N GLY A 151 -5.01 0.49 6.40
CA GLY A 151 -6.37 0.08 6.23
C GLY A 151 -6.54 -1.40 6.05
N GLU A 152 -7.74 -1.76 5.66
CA GLU A 152 -8.14 -3.13 5.39
C GLU A 152 -9.03 -3.14 4.15
N PHE A 153 -8.63 -3.97 3.19
CA PHE A 153 -9.49 -4.39 2.09
C PHE A 153 -10.41 -5.50 2.61
N ASP A 154 -11.72 -5.31 2.51
CA ASP A 154 -12.72 -6.34 2.77
C ASP A 154 -13.33 -6.76 1.43
N THR A 155 -12.76 -7.81 0.84
CA THR A 155 -13.20 -8.38 -0.45
C THR A 155 -13.37 -7.32 -1.57
N CYS A 156 -12.47 -6.34 -1.59
CA CYS A 156 -12.54 -5.21 -2.50
C CYS A 156 -12.30 -5.65 -3.95
N ARG A 157 -13.24 -5.33 -4.84
CA ARG A 157 -13.23 -5.72 -6.25
C ARG A 157 -12.89 -4.56 -7.18
N PHE A 158 -12.02 -4.83 -8.16
CA PHE A 158 -11.55 -3.84 -9.13
C PHE A 158 -11.97 -4.18 -10.57
N ARG A 159 -12.12 -3.15 -11.43
CA ARG A 159 -12.57 -3.25 -12.84
C ARG A 159 -11.43 -3.52 -13.80
N ASN A 160 -11.75 -4.11 -14.95
CA ASN A 160 -10.87 -4.27 -16.11
C ASN A 160 -10.81 -2.99 -16.97
N ASP A 161 -11.89 -2.21 -17.04
CA ASP A 161 -11.97 -1.05 -17.95
C ASP A 161 -11.01 0.10 -17.57
N ASP A 162 -10.57 0.13 -16.32
CA ASP A 162 -9.64 1.12 -15.76
C ASP A 162 -8.19 0.57 -15.67
N VAL A 163 -7.97 -0.69 -16.07
CA VAL A 163 -6.82 -1.53 -15.70
C VAL A 163 -6.43 -2.38 -16.92
N ASP A 164 -5.45 -1.95 -17.73
CA ASP A 164 -4.93 -2.73 -18.86
C ASP A 164 -3.65 -3.47 -18.44
N LEU A 165 -3.79 -4.69 -17.91
CA LEU A 165 -2.66 -5.53 -17.48
C LEU A 165 -1.83 -6.11 -18.64
N GLY A 166 -2.16 -5.84 -19.91
CA GLY A 166 -1.48 -6.48 -21.04
C GLY A 166 -1.75 -8.00 -21.17
N PHE A 167 -2.64 -8.54 -20.33
CA PHE A 167 -3.24 -9.87 -20.41
C PHE A 167 -4.74 -9.76 -20.08
N ASP A 168 -5.60 -10.57 -20.69
CA ASP A 168 -7.06 -10.52 -20.46
C ASP A 168 -7.39 -11.01 -19.03
N PHE A 169 -7.72 -10.10 -18.11
CA PHE A 169 -8.32 -10.43 -16.82
C PHE A 169 -9.63 -9.67 -16.63
N ASN A 170 -10.56 -10.30 -15.93
CA ASN A 170 -11.93 -9.84 -15.77
C ASN A 170 -12.18 -9.35 -14.34
N GLU A 171 -11.45 -9.86 -13.34
CA GLU A 171 -11.73 -9.56 -11.93
C GLU A 171 -10.44 -9.63 -11.11
N VAL A 172 -10.21 -8.61 -10.27
CA VAL A 172 -9.23 -8.62 -9.19
C VAL A 172 -9.98 -8.43 -7.87
N ILE A 173 -9.70 -9.28 -6.89
CA ILE A 173 -10.24 -9.20 -5.52
C ILE A 173 -9.07 -9.10 -4.56
N ALA A 174 -9.05 -8.07 -3.72
CA ALA A 174 -8.12 -7.93 -2.61
C ALA A 174 -8.86 -8.05 -1.28
N ASP A 175 -8.27 -8.77 -0.34
CA ASP A 175 -8.80 -8.95 1.02
C ASP A 175 -7.63 -9.07 1.99
N GLY A 176 -7.58 -8.16 2.96
CA GLY A 176 -6.54 -8.08 3.99
C GLY A 176 -6.04 -6.68 4.31
N PRO A 177 -5.28 -6.53 5.40
CA PRO A 177 -4.65 -5.27 5.79
C PRO A 177 -3.63 -4.75 4.79
N ALA A 178 -3.56 -3.42 4.70
CA ALA A 178 -2.61 -2.69 3.88
C ALA A 178 -2.06 -1.46 4.61
N GLY A 179 -0.81 -1.12 4.32
CA GLY A 179 -0.11 0.05 4.84
C GLY A 179 0.61 0.80 3.72
N PHE A 180 0.63 2.12 3.84
CA PHE A 180 1.26 3.02 2.90
C PHE A 180 2.05 4.09 3.64
N LEU A 181 3.26 4.34 3.17
CA LEU A 181 4.14 5.37 3.71
C LEU A 181 4.73 6.18 2.56
N PHE A 182 4.42 7.48 2.51
CA PHE A 182 5.11 8.42 1.65
C PHE A 182 6.47 8.77 2.25
N LEU A 183 7.52 8.65 1.43
CA LEU A 183 8.89 8.93 1.86
C LEU A 183 9.23 10.44 1.78
N ASP A 184 8.40 11.22 1.09
CA ASP A 184 8.45 12.69 1.10
C ASP A 184 7.23 13.28 1.85
N PRO A 185 7.44 13.96 2.99
CA PRO A 185 6.36 14.47 3.85
C PRO A 185 5.60 15.69 3.30
N LEU A 186 5.99 16.27 2.15
CA LEU A 186 5.47 17.59 1.72
C LEU A 186 4.28 17.57 0.75
N GLY A 187 3.17 16.88 1.03
CA GLY A 187 1.91 16.98 0.25
C GLY A 187 1.36 15.67 -0.37
N PHE A 188 0.19 15.76 -1.02
CA PHE A 188 -0.57 14.61 -1.57
C PHE A 188 -0.45 14.52 -3.10
N ASP A 189 0.77 14.38 -3.60
CA ASP A 189 0.98 14.15 -5.04
C ASP A 189 1.27 12.67 -5.28
N THR A 190 0.67 12.08 -6.31
CA THR A 190 0.88 10.67 -6.69
C THR A 190 2.24 10.46 -7.34
N GLU A 191 2.90 11.55 -7.74
CA GLU A 191 4.28 11.60 -8.26
C GLU A 191 5.34 11.55 -7.14
N ARG A 192 5.13 10.73 -6.08
CA ARG A 192 6.07 10.62 -4.95
C ARG A 192 6.66 9.23 -4.76
N ASP A 193 7.78 9.20 -4.06
CA ASP A 193 8.35 7.96 -3.53
C ASP A 193 7.47 7.45 -2.37
N TYR A 194 7.06 6.20 -2.44
CA TYR A 194 6.23 5.59 -1.42
C TYR A 194 6.54 4.11 -1.24
N LEU A 195 6.33 3.64 -0.01
CA LEU A 195 6.37 2.23 0.36
C LEU A 195 4.92 1.76 0.56
N PHE A 196 4.60 0.62 -0.06
CA PHE A 196 3.37 -0.12 0.17
C PHE A 196 3.70 -1.46 0.80
N ALA A 197 2.91 -1.87 1.78
CA ALA A 197 2.91 -3.23 2.32
C ALA A 197 1.48 -3.73 2.45
N PHE A 198 1.29 -5.00 2.13
CA PHE A 198 0.02 -5.71 2.16
C PHE A 198 0.23 -7.07 2.79
N GLU A 199 -0.73 -7.51 3.60
CA GLU A 199 -0.75 -8.86 4.14
C GLU A 199 -2.15 -9.43 3.93
N GLY A 200 -2.31 -10.32 2.96
CA GLY A 200 -3.64 -10.80 2.63
C GLY A 200 -3.66 -11.66 1.38
N LEU A 201 -4.82 -11.71 0.74
CA LEU A 201 -5.05 -12.48 -0.46
C LEU A 201 -5.39 -11.58 -1.65
N VAL A 202 -4.86 -11.97 -2.80
CA VAL A 202 -5.21 -11.38 -4.09
C VAL A 202 -5.65 -12.48 -5.03
N ILE A 203 -6.86 -12.35 -5.55
CA ILE A 203 -7.46 -13.28 -6.51
C ILE A 203 -7.63 -12.55 -7.83
N VAL A 204 -7.08 -13.10 -8.91
CA VAL A 204 -7.24 -12.60 -10.28
C VAL A 204 -7.94 -13.68 -11.10
N ASN A 205 -9.07 -13.36 -11.75
CA ASN A 205 -9.84 -14.33 -12.55
C ASN A 205 -10.20 -15.63 -11.80
N ALA A 206 -10.56 -15.54 -10.52
CA ALA A 206 -10.79 -16.69 -9.65
C ALA A 206 -9.56 -17.60 -9.41
N VAL A 207 -8.35 -17.12 -9.73
CA VAL A 207 -7.07 -17.76 -9.40
C VAL A 207 -6.44 -16.98 -8.24
N LEU A 208 -6.08 -17.68 -7.18
CA LEU A 208 -5.30 -17.11 -6.08
C LEU A 208 -3.89 -16.81 -6.59
N VAL A 209 -3.55 -15.52 -6.68
CA VAL A 209 -2.25 -15.03 -7.17
C VAL A 209 -1.33 -14.69 -5.99
N LEU A 210 -1.89 -14.20 -4.89
CA LEU A 210 -1.15 -13.91 -3.67
C LEU A 210 -1.90 -14.44 -2.45
N ASP A 211 -1.16 -15.03 -1.52
CA ASP A 211 -1.62 -15.46 -0.20
C ASP A 211 -0.47 -15.23 0.80
N GLY A 212 -0.49 -14.08 1.48
CA GLY A 212 0.52 -13.68 2.45
C GLY A 212 1.06 -12.25 2.26
N PRO A 213 2.22 -11.95 2.85
CA PRO A 213 2.81 -10.62 2.80
C PRO A 213 3.35 -10.29 1.40
N PHE A 214 3.20 -9.02 1.02
CA PHE A 214 3.70 -8.45 -0.21
C PHE A 214 3.99 -6.96 -0.01
N ASP A 215 5.15 -6.50 -0.43
CA ASP A 215 5.52 -5.10 -0.36
C ASP A 215 6.28 -4.65 -1.59
N PHE A 216 6.12 -3.36 -1.89
CA PHE A 216 6.87 -2.69 -2.94
C PHE A 216 7.20 -1.24 -2.58
N LEU A 217 8.37 -0.80 -3.01
CA LEU A 217 8.85 0.56 -2.90
C LEU A 217 8.86 1.18 -4.30
N VAL A 218 8.11 2.25 -4.49
CA VAL A 218 8.16 3.07 -5.71
C VAL A 218 9.09 4.25 -5.48
N GLN A 219 10.01 4.42 -6.41
CA GLN A 219 10.84 5.62 -6.53
C GLN A 219 10.58 6.23 -7.90
N GLN A 220 9.93 7.40 -7.96
CA GLN A 220 9.32 7.90 -9.20
C GLN A 220 10.35 8.17 -10.30
N ASP A 221 11.53 8.64 -9.92
CA ASP A 221 12.62 8.93 -10.87
C ASP A 221 13.48 7.70 -11.20
N VAL A 222 13.18 6.54 -10.59
CA VAL A 222 14.04 5.34 -10.65
C VAL A 222 13.26 4.13 -11.17
N GLY A 223 12.19 3.74 -10.48
CA GLY A 223 11.37 2.58 -10.80
C GLY A 223 10.72 1.95 -9.57
N THR A 224 10.29 0.69 -9.72
CA THR A 224 9.58 -0.06 -8.68
C THR A 224 10.47 -1.18 -8.15
N PHE A 225 10.60 -1.29 -6.84
CA PHE A 225 11.29 -2.38 -6.16
C PHE A 225 10.28 -3.28 -5.46
N VAL A 226 10.31 -4.57 -5.74
CA VAL A 226 9.47 -5.58 -5.11
C VAL A 226 10.37 -6.50 -4.28
N ARG A 227 10.01 -6.70 -3.03
CA ARG A 227 10.70 -7.65 -2.16
C ARG A 227 10.03 -9.01 -2.27
N VAL A 228 10.83 -10.05 -2.40
CA VAL A 228 10.37 -11.44 -2.36
C VAL A 228 11.10 -12.15 -1.24
N GLU A 229 10.33 -12.70 -0.31
CA GLU A 229 10.83 -13.47 0.83
C GLU A 229 10.73 -14.98 0.53
N ASP A 230 11.76 -15.74 0.88
CA ASP A 230 11.76 -17.19 0.81
C ASP A 230 11.20 -17.83 2.09
N GLU A 231 11.03 -19.16 2.10
CA GLU A 231 10.50 -19.89 3.27
C GLU A 231 11.36 -19.79 4.54
N THR A 232 12.59 -19.28 4.43
CA THR A 232 13.55 -19.12 5.53
C THR A 232 13.63 -17.69 6.06
N GLY A 233 12.89 -16.74 5.46
CA GLY A 233 12.97 -15.31 5.75
C GLY A 233 14.10 -14.60 4.99
N GLY A 234 14.71 -15.29 4.03
CA GLY A 234 15.69 -14.70 3.12
C GLY A 234 15.01 -13.82 2.09
N GLN A 235 15.61 -12.68 1.76
CA GLN A 235 15.01 -11.72 0.82
C GLN A 235 15.86 -11.51 -0.43
N VAL A 236 15.16 -11.41 -1.55
CA VAL A 236 15.67 -10.90 -2.83
C VAL A 236 14.81 -9.75 -3.30
N PHE A 237 15.38 -8.94 -4.19
CA PHE A 237 14.70 -7.75 -4.69
C PHE A 237 14.61 -7.82 -6.20
N LEU A 238 13.44 -7.55 -6.73
CA LEU A 238 13.24 -7.35 -8.15
C LEU A 238 12.98 -5.87 -8.38
N PHE A 239 13.68 -5.30 -9.35
CA PHE A 239 13.60 -3.89 -9.68
C PHE A 239 13.18 -3.72 -11.13
N GLN A 240 12.15 -2.93 -11.35
CA GLN A 240 11.65 -2.58 -12.68
C GLN A 240 11.92 -1.10 -12.96
N PRO A 241 12.81 -0.77 -13.91
CA PRO A 241 13.10 0.62 -14.27
C PRO A 241 11.88 1.31 -14.89
N ILE A 242 11.66 2.57 -14.53
CA ILE A 242 10.52 3.34 -15.08
C ILE A 242 10.62 3.58 -16.59
N ASP A 243 11.83 3.67 -17.13
CA ASP A 243 12.11 3.96 -18.54
C ASP A 243 12.18 2.71 -19.42
N ASN A 244 12.09 1.52 -18.82
CA ASN A 244 12.14 0.25 -19.54
C ASN A 244 11.25 -0.82 -18.89
N PRO A 245 9.94 -0.82 -19.19
CA PRO A 245 9.00 -1.77 -18.60
C PRO A 245 9.26 -3.23 -18.99
N ASN A 246 10.07 -3.47 -20.04
CA ASN A 246 10.45 -4.81 -20.47
C ASN A 246 11.74 -5.32 -19.81
N ALA A 247 12.34 -4.53 -18.90
CA ALA A 247 13.53 -4.92 -18.16
C ALA A 247 13.22 -5.12 -16.67
N ILE A 248 13.85 -6.13 -16.08
CA ILE A 248 13.85 -6.36 -14.64
C ILE A 248 15.28 -6.59 -14.20
N GLU A 249 15.66 -6.04 -13.06
CA GLU A 249 16.86 -6.44 -12.34
C GLU A 249 16.47 -7.32 -11.16
N LEU A 250 16.88 -8.58 -11.15
CA LEU A 250 16.83 -9.42 -9.95
C LEU A 250 18.13 -9.24 -9.16
N ARG A 251 18.04 -8.77 -7.92
CA ARG A 251 19.15 -8.55 -6.99
C ARG A 251 19.13 -9.61 -5.90
N THR A 252 20.22 -10.37 -5.82
CA THR A 252 20.50 -11.37 -4.79
C THR A 252 21.68 -10.90 -3.93
N LEU A 253 22.00 -11.65 -2.87
CA LEU A 253 23.10 -11.31 -1.96
C LEU A 253 24.44 -11.11 -2.67
N SER A 254 24.75 -11.94 -3.68
CA SER A 254 26.03 -11.92 -4.37
C SER A 254 25.98 -11.39 -5.80
N GLU A 255 24.80 -11.34 -6.43
CA GLU A 255 24.67 -11.08 -7.87
C GLU A 255 23.48 -10.18 -8.22
N THR A 256 23.56 -9.59 -9.41
CA THR A 256 22.45 -8.91 -10.06
C THR A 256 22.27 -9.51 -11.45
N TRP A 257 21.02 -9.78 -11.79
CA TRP A 257 20.58 -10.37 -13.05
C TRP A 257 19.73 -9.36 -13.80
N GLU A 258 20.16 -9.00 -15.01
CA GLU A 258 19.39 -8.15 -15.92
C GLU A 258 18.54 -9.05 -16.83
N CYS A 259 17.23 -8.95 -16.69
CA CYS A 259 16.24 -9.77 -17.37
C CYS A 259 15.48 -8.95 -18.41
N ASP A 260 15.51 -9.41 -19.67
CA ASP A 260 14.71 -8.88 -20.77
C ASP A 260 13.49 -9.77 -20.97
N LEU A 261 12.32 -9.21 -20.66
CA LEU A 261 11.03 -9.89 -20.72
C LEU A 261 10.60 -10.21 -22.15
N SER A 262 10.97 -9.36 -23.10
CA SER A 262 10.63 -9.57 -24.51
C SER A 262 11.40 -10.74 -25.13
N LEU A 263 12.58 -11.02 -24.57
CA LEU A 263 13.45 -12.12 -24.98
C LEU A 263 13.38 -13.33 -24.04
N GLN A 264 12.64 -13.22 -22.93
CA GLN A 264 12.56 -14.20 -21.85
C GLN A 264 13.97 -14.68 -21.42
N ARG A 265 14.84 -13.71 -21.14
CA ARG A 265 16.26 -13.97 -20.89
C ARG A 265 16.80 -13.13 -19.74
N CYS A 266 17.57 -13.73 -18.85
CA CYS A 266 18.34 -13.06 -17.80
C CYS A 266 19.84 -13.22 -18.03
N LEU A 267 20.60 -12.15 -17.80
CA LEU A 267 22.05 -12.12 -17.86
C LEU A 267 22.59 -11.62 -16.52
N SER A 268 23.43 -12.42 -15.87
CA SER A 268 24.14 -12.01 -14.66
C SER A 268 25.36 -11.14 -14.98
N SER A 269 25.85 -10.44 -13.96
CA SER A 269 27.05 -9.61 -14.05
C SER A 269 28.34 -10.35 -14.47
N ASP A 270 28.41 -11.68 -14.31
CA ASP A 270 29.56 -12.50 -14.71
C ASP A 270 29.46 -13.04 -16.15
N GLY A 271 28.33 -12.79 -16.82
CA GLY A 271 28.04 -13.24 -18.18
C GLY A 271 27.27 -14.55 -18.26
N THR A 272 26.84 -15.13 -17.14
CA THR A 272 25.99 -16.31 -17.12
C THR A 272 24.57 -15.96 -17.58
N GLU A 273 24.01 -16.79 -18.46
CA GLU A 273 22.72 -16.56 -19.14
C GLU A 273 21.69 -17.65 -18.77
N VAL A 274 20.45 -17.21 -18.53
CA VAL A 274 19.27 -18.06 -18.33
C VAL A 274 18.19 -17.63 -19.33
N ILE A 275 17.50 -18.59 -19.94
CA ILE A 275 16.42 -18.38 -20.91
C ILE A 275 15.21 -19.22 -20.48
N TRP A 276 13.99 -18.68 -20.57
CA TRP A 276 12.73 -19.39 -20.26
C TRP A 276 11.67 -19.26 -21.36
#